data_AF-A0A257W930-F1
#
_entry.id   AF-A0A257W930-F1
#
_cell.length_a   1.000
_cell.length_b   1.000
_cell.length_c   1.000
_cell.angle_alpha   90.00
_cell.angle_beta   90.00
_cell.angle_gamma   90.00
#
_symmetry.space_group_name_H-M   'P 1'
#
loop_
_entity.id
_entity.type
_entity.pdbx_description
1 polymer ?
#
loop_
_entity_poly.entity_id
_entity_poly.type
_entity_poly.pdbx_seq_one_letter_code
_entity_poly.pdbx_strand_id
1 'polypeptide(L)'
;MAVKTAVKIIALNPNAFTVTETGGTAEVLAFDAQIDTPKIKVTAVNKVKGEIPLTEADIVVSGGRGLKGPEHWGILEDLAKALGAATACSRPVSDSNWRPHHEHVGQTGIAIAPNLYIAIGISGAIQHLAGVNRSKVIVVINKDPEAPFFKAADYGIVGDAFEVVPRITEAVRRLKG
;
A
#
# COMPACT_ATOMS: atom_id res chain seq x y z
N MET A 1 -12.17 -20.69 -17.64
CA MET A 1 -12.56 -19.91 -18.83
C MET A 1 -11.43 -20.03 -19.85
N ALA A 2 -11.66 -20.60 -21.04
CA ALA A 2 -10.60 -20.78 -22.04
C ALA A 2 -10.73 -19.73 -23.14
N VAL A 3 -9.69 -18.91 -23.34
CA VAL A 3 -9.61 -17.93 -24.44
C VAL A 3 -9.08 -18.64 -25.69
N LYS A 4 -9.93 -18.79 -26.72
CA LYS A 4 -9.66 -19.58 -27.93
C LYS A 4 -9.15 -18.75 -29.13
N THR A 5 -8.87 -17.46 -28.94
CA THR A 5 -8.37 -16.58 -30.00
C THR A 5 -6.87 -16.80 -30.28
N ALA A 6 -6.45 -16.55 -31.52
CA ALA A 6 -5.05 -16.68 -31.95
C ALA A 6 -4.13 -15.70 -31.20
N VAL A 7 -4.59 -14.46 -30.98
CA VAL A 7 -3.92 -13.47 -30.13
C VAL A 7 -4.68 -13.38 -28.81
N LYS A 8 -3.97 -13.54 -27.70
CA LYS A 8 -4.52 -13.48 -26.33
C LYS A 8 -4.01 -12.21 -25.66
N ILE A 9 -4.93 -11.33 -25.30
CA ILE A 9 -4.61 -10.14 -24.51
C ILE A 9 -4.92 -10.48 -23.04
N ILE A 10 -3.93 -10.32 -22.17
CA ILE A 10 -4.04 -10.62 -20.74
C ILE A 10 -3.69 -9.35 -19.98
N ALA A 11 -4.65 -8.84 -19.18
CA ALA A 11 -4.39 -7.76 -18.23
C ALA A 11 -4.05 -8.37 -16.87
N LEU A 12 -2.94 -7.92 -16.28
CA LEU A 12 -2.49 -8.38 -14.97
C LEU A 12 -2.64 -7.24 -13.97
N ASN A 13 -3.05 -7.56 -12.74
CA ASN A 13 -3.04 -6.59 -11.66
C ASN A 13 -1.58 -6.31 -11.24
N PRO A 14 -1.27 -5.07 -10.82
CA PRO A 14 -0.03 -4.78 -10.12
C PRO A 14 0.20 -5.76 -8.96
N ASN A 15 1.46 -6.16 -8.75
CA ASN A 15 1.90 -7.08 -7.69
C ASN A 15 1.36 -8.52 -7.75
N ALA A 16 0.58 -8.89 -8.77
CA ALA A 16 0.03 -10.25 -8.89
C ALA A 16 1.11 -11.32 -9.14
N PHE A 17 2.24 -10.96 -9.75
CA PHE A 17 3.34 -11.87 -10.06
C PHE A 17 4.66 -11.30 -9.54
N THR A 18 5.57 -12.18 -9.11
CA THR A 18 6.91 -11.80 -8.67
C THR A 18 7.82 -11.66 -9.89
N VAL A 19 8.53 -10.53 -10.00
CA VAL A 19 9.57 -10.36 -11.01
C VAL A 19 10.72 -11.30 -10.68
N THR A 20 11.11 -12.12 -11.66
CA THR A 20 12.27 -12.99 -11.54
C THR A 20 13.29 -12.58 -12.58
N GLU A 21 14.50 -12.24 -12.12
CA GLU A 21 15.62 -12.01 -13.02
C GLU A 21 16.01 -13.35 -13.65
N THR A 22 15.57 -13.53 -14.87
CA THR A 22 16.03 -14.60 -15.74
C THR A 22 17.04 -13.96 -16.67
N GLY A 23 18.32 -14.21 -16.42
CA GLY A 23 19.38 -13.73 -17.31
C GLY A 23 19.10 -14.13 -18.76
N GLY A 24 19.48 -13.28 -19.71
CA GLY A 24 19.24 -13.51 -21.12
C GLY A 24 19.62 -12.32 -21.98
N THR A 25 19.78 -12.55 -23.28
CA THR A 25 19.97 -11.50 -24.29
C THR A 25 18.66 -11.36 -25.07
N ALA A 26 18.09 -10.15 -25.11
CA ALA A 26 16.91 -9.85 -25.91
C ALA A 26 17.32 -8.99 -27.12
N GLU A 27 16.75 -9.31 -28.29
CA GLU A 27 16.92 -8.49 -29.49
C GLU A 27 16.04 -7.23 -29.39
N VAL A 28 16.64 -6.06 -29.60
CA VAL A 28 15.92 -4.79 -29.64
C VAL A 28 15.54 -4.50 -31.08
N LEU A 29 14.28 -4.76 -31.44
CA LEU A 29 13.74 -4.44 -32.76
C LEU A 29 13.17 -3.01 -32.76
N ALA A 30 13.63 -2.20 -33.71
CA ALA A 30 13.05 -0.88 -33.94
C ALA A 30 11.66 -1.07 -34.60
N PHE A 31 10.62 -0.60 -33.93
CA PHE A 31 9.25 -0.63 -34.42
C PHE A 31 8.80 0.81 -34.69
N ASP A 32 8.56 1.13 -35.96
CA ASP A 32 8.01 2.42 -36.37
C ASP A 32 6.49 2.28 -36.59
N ALA A 33 5.71 2.79 -35.64
CA ALA A 33 4.26 2.73 -35.67
C ALA A 33 3.70 4.00 -36.32
N GLN A 34 2.94 3.85 -37.40
CA GLN A 34 2.14 4.96 -37.92
C GLN A 34 0.91 5.16 -37.02
N ILE A 35 0.86 6.30 -36.34
CA ILE A 35 -0.23 6.66 -35.43
C ILE A 35 -1.07 7.75 -36.11
N ASP A 36 -2.38 7.51 -36.24
CA ASP A 36 -3.33 8.48 -36.75
C ASP A 36 -3.44 9.72 -35.83
N THR A 37 -3.95 10.83 -36.37
CA THR A 37 -4.15 12.07 -35.62
C THR A 37 -4.95 11.82 -34.34
N PRO A 38 -4.41 12.14 -33.16
CA PRO A 38 -5.07 11.84 -31.89
C PRO A 38 -6.33 12.68 -31.74
N LYS A 39 -7.43 12.03 -31.38
CA LYS A 39 -8.72 12.69 -31.08
C LYS A 39 -8.76 13.33 -29.69
N ILE A 40 -7.74 13.07 -28.86
CA ILE A 40 -7.66 13.51 -27.47
C ILE A 40 -6.51 14.50 -27.35
N LYS A 41 -6.79 15.68 -26.76
CA LYS A 41 -5.77 16.68 -26.40
C LYS A 41 -5.60 16.70 -24.89
N VAL A 42 -4.42 16.31 -24.41
CA VAL A 42 -4.06 16.44 -22.99
C VAL A 42 -3.81 17.92 -22.70
N THR A 43 -4.62 18.51 -21.83
CA THR A 43 -4.53 19.95 -21.48
C THR A 43 -3.65 20.21 -20.27
N ALA A 44 -3.58 19.26 -19.32
CA ALA A 44 -2.74 19.33 -18.14
C ALA A 44 -2.41 17.91 -17.65
N VAL A 45 -1.23 17.74 -17.04
CA VAL A 45 -0.83 16.52 -16.35
C VAL A 45 -0.42 16.88 -14.93
N ASN A 46 -1.28 16.59 -13.96
CA ASN A 46 -0.98 16.80 -12.54
C ASN A 46 -0.26 15.56 -12.00
N LYS A 47 1.07 15.54 -12.10
CA LYS A 47 1.89 14.53 -11.40
C LYS A 47 2.10 15.00 -9.96
N VAL A 48 1.50 14.29 -9.00
CA VAL A 48 1.86 14.45 -7.59
C VAL A 48 3.30 13.97 -7.45
N LYS A 49 4.25 14.90 -7.26
CA LYS A 49 5.65 14.57 -7.00
C LYS A 49 5.83 14.38 -5.50
N GLY A 50 6.26 13.19 -5.09
CA GLY A 50 6.69 12.91 -3.72
C GLY A 50 5.81 11.91 -2.95
N GLU A 51 4.55 11.73 -3.36
CA GLU A 51 3.67 10.71 -2.77
C GLU A 51 3.56 9.52 -3.71
N ILE A 52 3.88 8.34 -3.18
CA ILE A 52 3.70 7.07 -3.88
C ILE A 52 2.18 6.82 -3.98
N PRO A 53 1.60 6.66 -5.18
CA PRO A 53 0.20 6.32 -5.31
C PRO A 53 -0.12 5.04 -4.55
N LEU A 54 -1.12 5.08 -3.67
CA LEU A 54 -1.51 3.94 -2.83
C LEU A 54 -1.82 2.66 -3.62
N THR A 55 -2.34 2.81 -4.83
CA THR A 55 -2.66 1.69 -5.74
C THR A 55 -1.44 1.02 -6.35
N GLU A 56 -0.30 1.70 -6.39
CA GLU A 56 0.95 1.24 -6.99
C GLU A 56 2.03 0.94 -5.93
N ALA A 57 1.75 1.23 -4.66
CA ALA A 57 2.71 1.06 -3.58
C ALA A 57 3.01 -0.41 -3.29
N ASP A 58 4.30 -0.77 -3.27
CA ASP A 58 4.77 -2.09 -2.86
C ASP A 58 4.65 -2.30 -1.34
N ILE A 59 4.85 -1.23 -0.57
CA ILE A 59 4.79 -1.23 0.88
C ILE A 59 3.83 -0.12 1.30
N VAL A 60 2.91 -0.44 2.21
CA VAL A 60 1.95 0.52 2.76
C VAL A 60 2.00 0.47 4.29
N VAL A 61 2.17 1.64 4.91
CA VAL A 61 2.05 1.81 6.36
C VAL A 61 0.74 2.56 6.64
N SER A 62 -0.14 1.91 7.38
CA SER A 62 -1.49 2.42 7.65
C SER A 62 -1.75 2.67 9.12
N GLY A 63 -2.37 3.82 9.41
CA GLY A 63 -2.68 4.26 10.77
C GLY A 63 -4.17 4.24 11.09
N GLY A 64 -4.49 3.88 12.33
CA GLY A 64 -5.84 3.90 12.88
C GLY A 64 -6.02 4.87 14.04
N ARG A 65 -7.21 4.85 14.63
CA ARG A 65 -7.51 5.64 15.84
C ARG A 65 -6.62 5.30 17.04
N GLY A 66 -5.95 4.15 17.03
CA GLY A 66 -4.98 3.79 18.06
C GLY A 66 -3.79 4.76 18.16
N LEU A 67 -3.58 5.62 17.16
CA LEU A 67 -2.62 6.73 17.21
C LEU A 67 -3.10 7.93 18.05
N LYS A 68 -4.34 7.92 18.55
CA LYS A 68 -4.90 8.90 19.51
C LYS A 68 -4.99 10.36 19.04
N GLY A 69 -4.39 10.74 17.93
CA GLY A 69 -4.53 12.08 17.34
C GLY A 69 -3.66 12.28 16.08
N PRO A 70 -3.93 13.32 15.27
CA PRO A 70 -3.10 13.67 14.12
C PRO A 70 -1.69 14.13 14.52
N GLU A 71 -1.50 14.68 15.71
CA GLU A 71 -0.21 15.11 16.27
C GLU A 71 0.80 13.96 16.40
N HIS A 72 0.29 12.73 16.45
CA HIS A 72 1.06 11.52 16.61
C HIS A 72 1.38 10.82 15.28
N TRP A 73 0.89 11.36 14.16
CA TRP A 73 1.06 10.76 12.85
C TRP A 73 2.51 10.71 12.38
N GLY A 74 3.37 11.59 12.91
CA GLY A 74 4.79 11.66 12.57
C GLY A 74 5.55 10.33 12.75
N ILE A 75 5.18 9.51 13.75
CA ILE A 75 5.84 8.20 13.96
C ILE A 75 5.57 7.23 12.79
N LEU A 76 4.39 7.35 12.17
CA LEU A 76 3.99 6.55 11.02
C LEU A 76 4.69 7.03 9.75
N GLU A 77 4.76 8.35 9.56
CA GLU A 77 5.48 8.97 8.43
C GLU A 77 6.97 8.65 8.47
N ASP A 78 7.58 8.64 9.66
CA ASP A 78 8.99 8.26 9.85
C ASP A 78 9.27 6.81 9.44
N LEU A 79 8.38 5.88 9.81
CA LEU A 79 8.49 4.49 9.40
C LEU A 79 8.28 4.34 7.89
N ALA A 80 7.25 5.02 7.34
CA ALA A 80 6.95 4.99 5.92
C ALA A 80 8.13 5.51 5.10
N LYS A 81 8.73 6.63 5.51
CA LYS A 81 9.92 7.20 4.87
C LYS A 81 11.13 6.26 4.96
N ALA A 82 11.37 5.63 6.12
CA ALA A 82 12.45 4.67 6.28
C ALA A 82 12.28 3.44 5.36
N LEU A 83 11.04 2.99 5.16
CA LEU A 83 10.73 1.86 4.30
C LEU A 83 10.64 2.22 2.80
N GLY A 84 10.37 3.49 2.46
CA GLY A 84 10.00 3.89 1.10
C GLY A 84 8.55 3.48 0.79
N ALA A 85 7.68 3.53 1.79
CA ALA A 85 6.30 3.07 1.74
C ALA A 85 5.32 4.24 1.52
N ALA A 86 4.15 3.93 0.95
CA ALA A 86 3.03 4.86 0.96
C ALA A 86 2.33 4.87 2.33
N THR A 87 1.69 5.99 2.65
CA THR A 87 0.88 6.16 3.87
C THR A 87 -0.59 5.92 3.58
N ALA A 88 -1.29 5.24 4.49
CA ALA A 88 -2.72 5.00 4.42
C ALA A 88 -3.39 5.28 5.77
N CYS A 89 -4.72 5.41 5.78
CA CYS A 89 -5.49 5.52 7.00
C CYS A 89 -6.78 4.69 6.99
N SER A 90 -7.26 4.38 8.19
CA SER A 90 -8.59 3.77 8.38
C SER A 90 -9.72 4.80 8.27
N ARG A 91 -10.94 4.34 7.97
CA ARG A 91 -12.12 5.21 7.87
C ARG A 91 -12.26 6.22 9.01
N PRO A 92 -12.19 5.83 10.30
CA PRO A 92 -12.42 6.80 11.37
C PRO A 92 -11.36 7.92 11.43
N VAL A 93 -10.15 7.67 10.92
CA VAL A 93 -9.08 8.68 10.82
C VAL A 93 -9.41 9.69 9.72
N SER A 94 -9.88 9.21 8.57
CA SER A 94 -10.37 10.03 7.46
C SER A 94 -11.61 10.84 7.85
N ASP A 95 -12.60 10.21 8.50
CA ASP A 95 -13.83 10.85 8.96
C ASP A 95 -13.54 11.92 10.04
N SER A 96 -12.46 11.76 10.81
CA SER A 96 -11.98 12.74 11.80
C SER A 96 -11.10 13.84 11.19
N ASN A 97 -10.92 13.88 9.86
CA ASN A 97 -10.06 14.82 9.14
C ASN A 97 -8.59 14.81 9.58
N TRP A 98 -8.09 13.71 10.14
CA TRP A 98 -6.66 13.59 10.47
C TRP A 98 -5.82 13.42 9.21
N ARG A 99 -6.37 12.72 8.22
CA ARG A 99 -5.76 12.44 6.91
C ARG A 99 -6.79 12.60 5.80
N PRO A 100 -6.35 12.90 4.57
CA PRO A 100 -7.25 13.11 3.45
C PRO A 100 -7.94 11.82 3.01
N HIS A 101 -9.11 11.95 2.39
CA HIS A 101 -9.92 10.80 1.96
C HIS A 101 -9.24 9.92 0.89
N HIS A 102 -8.29 10.47 0.12
CA HIS A 102 -7.52 9.68 -0.84
C HIS A 102 -6.50 8.74 -0.17
N GLU A 103 -6.30 8.82 1.14
CA GLU A 103 -5.51 7.85 1.91
C GLU A 103 -6.37 6.78 2.61
N HIS A 104 -7.69 6.91 2.53
CA HIS A 104 -8.59 5.98 3.19
C HIS A 104 -8.63 4.65 2.46
N VAL A 105 -8.28 3.58 3.18
CA VAL A 105 -8.32 2.20 2.69
C VAL A 105 -9.46 1.42 3.33
N GLY A 106 -10.18 0.63 2.52
CA GLY A 106 -11.29 -0.21 2.98
C GLY A 106 -12.31 -0.49 1.88
N GLN A 107 -13.41 -1.17 2.23
CA GLN A 107 -14.51 -1.54 1.33
C GLN A 107 -15.13 -0.34 0.61
N THR A 108 -15.24 0.80 1.29
CA THR A 108 -15.74 2.07 0.74
C THR A 108 -14.62 3.07 0.47
N GLY A 109 -13.37 2.66 0.66
CA GLY A 109 -12.17 3.45 0.38
C GLY A 109 -11.43 2.87 -0.82
N ILE A 110 -10.11 3.08 -0.85
CA ILE A 110 -9.23 2.52 -1.87
C ILE A 110 -8.94 1.06 -1.50
N ALA A 111 -9.15 0.14 -2.45
CA ALA A 111 -8.69 -1.23 -2.34
C ALA A 111 -7.27 -1.35 -2.89
N ILE A 112 -6.35 -1.86 -2.08
CA ILE A 112 -4.92 -1.99 -2.41
C ILE A 112 -4.47 -3.44 -2.30
N ALA A 113 -3.34 -3.76 -2.92
CA ALA A 113 -2.71 -5.08 -2.87
C ALA A 113 -1.17 -4.95 -2.82
N PRO A 114 -0.61 -4.34 -1.76
CA PRO A 114 0.83 -4.23 -1.59
C PRO A 114 1.49 -5.59 -1.28
N ASN A 115 2.81 -5.66 -1.45
CA ASN A 115 3.60 -6.79 -0.98
C ASN A 115 3.67 -6.81 0.56
N LEU A 116 3.72 -5.64 1.20
CA LEU A 116 3.74 -5.50 2.66
C LEU A 116 2.74 -4.43 3.11
N TYR A 117 1.85 -4.81 4.02
CA TYR A 117 0.90 -3.92 4.66
C TYR A 117 1.09 -3.91 6.18
N ILE A 118 1.39 -2.74 6.75
CA ILE A 118 1.59 -2.56 8.19
C ILE A 118 0.42 -1.78 8.77
N ALA A 119 -0.38 -2.41 9.63
CA ALA A 119 -1.51 -1.82 10.32
C ALA A 119 -1.14 -1.39 11.74
N ILE A 120 -1.15 -0.08 12.01
CA ILE A 120 -0.75 0.50 13.29
C ILE A 120 -1.99 1.07 14.00
N GLY A 121 -2.36 0.46 15.13
CA GLY A 121 -3.50 0.93 15.94
C GLY A 121 -4.84 0.84 15.21
N ILE A 122 -5.01 -0.14 14.32
CA ILE A 122 -6.25 -0.41 13.58
C ILE A 122 -6.94 -1.62 14.21
N SER A 123 -8.21 -1.49 14.57
CA SER A 123 -9.00 -2.58 15.19
C SER A 123 -9.36 -3.71 14.22
N GLY A 124 -9.34 -3.46 12.90
CA GLY A 124 -9.58 -4.48 11.88
C GLY A 124 -11.06 -4.80 11.66
N ALA A 125 -11.91 -3.78 11.60
CA ALA A 125 -13.28 -3.97 11.14
C ALA A 125 -13.28 -4.60 9.74
N ILE A 126 -14.25 -5.48 9.46
CA ILE A 126 -14.36 -6.25 8.20
C ILE A 126 -14.24 -5.34 6.97
N GLN A 127 -14.79 -4.12 7.06
CA GLN A 127 -14.74 -3.11 6.02
C GLN A 127 -13.31 -2.68 5.72
N HIS A 128 -12.45 -2.50 6.72
CA HIS A 128 -11.04 -2.15 6.50
C HIS A 128 -10.30 -3.33 5.87
N LEU A 129 -10.49 -4.52 6.42
CA LEU A 129 -9.83 -5.75 5.95
C LEU A 129 -10.17 -6.04 4.48
N ALA A 130 -11.42 -5.82 4.05
CA ALA A 130 -11.83 -6.01 2.67
C ALA A 130 -11.03 -5.18 1.66
N GLY A 131 -10.45 -4.04 2.08
CA GLY A 131 -9.60 -3.20 1.23
C GLY A 131 -8.14 -3.66 1.13
N VAL A 132 -7.68 -4.55 2.02
CA VAL A 132 -6.26 -4.94 2.17
C VAL A 132 -6.02 -6.43 2.22
N ASN A 133 -7.06 -7.26 2.18
CA ASN A 133 -6.95 -8.72 2.25
C ASN A 133 -6.14 -9.35 1.11
N ARG A 134 -5.90 -8.61 0.03
CA ARG A 134 -5.03 -9.03 -1.10
C ARG A 134 -3.56 -8.69 -0.89
N SER A 135 -3.20 -8.09 0.25
CA SER A 135 -1.80 -7.85 0.59
C SER A 135 -1.10 -9.19 0.80
N LYS A 136 0.15 -9.32 0.33
CA LYS A 136 0.89 -10.58 0.47
C LYS A 136 1.33 -10.85 1.91
N VAL A 137 1.69 -9.80 2.64
CA VAL A 137 2.08 -9.86 4.05
C VAL A 137 1.37 -8.74 4.81
N ILE A 138 0.69 -9.11 5.90
CA ILE A 138 -0.01 -8.21 6.81
C ILE A 138 0.66 -8.25 8.18
N VAL A 139 1.17 -7.10 8.63
CA VAL A 139 1.75 -6.89 9.95
C VAL A 139 0.79 -6.04 10.77
N VAL A 140 0.43 -6.46 11.98
CA VAL A 140 -0.45 -5.71 12.88
C VAL A 140 0.31 -5.30 14.14
N ILE A 141 0.22 -4.02 14.49
CA ILE A 141 0.71 -3.46 15.76
C ILE A 141 -0.49 -2.87 16.49
N ASN A 142 -0.89 -3.49 17.59
CA ASN A 142 -2.02 -3.03 18.38
C ASN A 142 -1.81 -3.31 19.87
N LYS A 143 -2.31 -2.43 20.73
CA LYS A 143 -2.25 -2.63 22.19
C LYS A 143 -3.24 -3.68 22.67
N ASP A 144 -4.36 -3.81 21.97
CA ASP A 144 -5.42 -4.76 22.30
C ASP A 144 -5.14 -6.13 21.64
N PRO A 145 -4.77 -7.18 22.40
CA PRO A 145 -4.51 -8.52 21.85
C PRO A 145 -5.74 -9.16 21.22
N GLU A 146 -6.94 -8.72 21.59
CA GLU A 146 -8.22 -9.25 21.08
C GLU A 146 -8.68 -8.53 19.81
N ALA A 147 -7.88 -7.58 19.28
CA ALA A 147 -8.22 -6.85 18.07
C ALA A 147 -8.47 -7.82 16.90
N PRO A 148 -9.67 -7.81 16.26
CA PRO A 148 -10.02 -8.72 15.17
C PRO A 148 -9.03 -8.77 14.01
N PHE A 149 -8.28 -7.68 13.78
CA PHE A 149 -7.26 -7.63 12.73
C PHE A 149 -6.16 -8.69 12.90
N PHE A 150 -5.83 -9.11 14.12
CA PHE A 150 -4.82 -10.14 14.34
C PHE A 150 -5.17 -11.47 13.65
N LYS A 151 -6.46 -11.76 13.45
CA LYS A 151 -6.91 -12.98 12.76
C LYS A 151 -6.55 -13.03 11.27
N ALA A 152 -6.26 -11.86 10.68
CA ALA A 152 -5.87 -11.75 9.28
C ALA A 152 -4.40 -11.31 9.12
N ALA A 153 -3.64 -11.26 10.21
CA ALA A 153 -2.25 -10.85 10.20
C ALA A 153 -1.33 -12.07 10.02
N ASP A 154 -0.28 -11.91 9.21
CA ASP A 154 0.83 -12.85 9.15
C ASP A 154 1.77 -12.66 10.35
N TYR A 155 1.94 -11.42 10.78
CA TYR A 155 2.74 -11.05 11.94
C TYR A 155 1.98 -10.08 12.84
N GLY A 156 2.05 -10.30 14.15
CA GLY A 156 1.37 -9.47 15.13
C GLY A 156 2.28 -9.05 16.28
N ILE A 157 2.23 -7.78 16.65
CA ILE A 157 2.87 -7.25 17.86
C ILE A 157 1.79 -6.67 18.76
N VAL A 158 1.65 -7.27 19.94
CA VAL A 158 0.82 -6.72 21.02
C VAL A 158 1.66 -5.73 21.81
N GLY A 159 1.37 -4.44 21.68
CA GLY A 159 2.16 -3.39 22.32
C GLY A 159 1.68 -1.98 21.98
N ASP A 160 2.23 -0.99 22.68
CA ASP A 160 1.93 0.40 22.38
C ASP A 160 2.61 0.82 21.06
N ALA A 161 1.83 1.37 20.13
CA ALA A 161 2.34 1.89 18.86
C ALA A 161 3.45 2.93 19.06
N PHE A 162 3.35 3.75 20.12
CA PHE A 162 4.33 4.79 20.45
C PHE A 162 5.69 4.25 20.89
N GLU A 163 5.74 3.00 21.36
CA GLU A 163 6.99 2.35 21.76
C GLU A 163 7.52 1.44 20.66
N VAL A 164 6.61 0.69 20.01
CA VAL A 164 6.96 -0.32 19.02
C VAL A 164 7.39 0.32 17.71
N VAL A 165 6.64 1.29 17.19
CA VAL A 165 6.88 1.86 15.85
C VAL A 165 8.24 2.57 15.77
N PRO A 166 8.63 3.45 16.71
CA PRO A 166 9.95 4.08 16.66
C PRO A 166 11.11 3.07 16.72
N ARG A 167 10.98 2.01 17.52
CA ARG A 167 12.00 0.95 17.60
C ARG A 167 12.14 0.17 16.30
N ILE A 168 11.03 -0.10 15.62
CA ILE A 168 11.05 -0.70 14.28
C ILE A 168 11.72 0.26 13.30
N THR A 169 11.39 1.55 13.33
CA THR A 169 12.00 2.56 12.47
C THR A 169 13.52 2.62 12.65
N GLU A 170 14.03 2.60 13.88
CA GLU A 170 15.46 2.54 14.15
C GLU A 170 16.11 1.26 13.61
N ALA A 171 15.47 0.10 13.81
CA ALA A 171 15.97 -1.16 13.29
C ALA A 171 16.03 -1.16 11.75
N VAL A 172 14.99 -0.64 11.08
CA VAL A 172 14.94 -0.50 9.61
C VAL A 172 16.06 0.42 9.13
N ARG A 173 16.27 1.57 9.77
CA ARG A 173 17.36 2.50 9.43
C ARG A 173 18.74 1.84 9.57
N ARG A 174 18.94 1.01 10.60
CA ARG A 174 20.19 0.27 10.82
C ARG A 174 20.44 -0.85 9.81
N LEU A 175 19.39 -1.45 9.26
CA LEU A 175 19.52 -2.53 8.27
C LEU A 175 19.70 -2.00 6.84
N LYS A 176 19.22 -0.78 6.56
CA LYS A 176 19.38 -0.12 5.26
C LYS A 176 20.65 0.72 5.12
N GLY A 177 21.28 1.08 6.24
CA GLY A 177 22.59 1.77 6.29
C GLY A 177 23.71 0.78 6.56
#